data_AF-A0A8T5US75-F1
#
_entry.id   AF-A0A8T5US75-F1
#
_cell.length_a   1.000
_cell.length_b   1.000
_cell.length_c   1.000
_cell.angle_alpha   90.00
_cell.angle_beta   90.00
_cell.angle_gamma   90.00
#
_symmetry.space_group_name_H-M   'P 1'
#
loop_
_entity.id
_entity.type
_entity.pdbx_description
1 polymer ?
#
loop_
_entity_poly.entity_id
_entity_poly.type
_entity_poly.pdbx_seq_one_letter_code
_entity_poly.pdbx_strand_id
1 'polypeptide(L)'
;MKRELKITPYIIVQIWYPSDINTEVTEKFLEVVKEFPFDRSLGKETIQVASNANKNGIEVISVMEVKQGKLEEAWNWGRNRMGGFQSIKGLEYDMRLWSTLTEAFEGSEYSVPE
;
A
#
# COMPACT_ATOMS: atom_id res chain seq x y z
N MET A 1 21.00 5.68 -29.79
CA MET A 1 20.34 6.42 -28.68
C MET A 1 19.83 5.40 -27.69
N LYS A 2 20.52 5.18 -26.56
CA LYS A 2 20.05 4.27 -25.51
C LYS A 2 18.85 4.94 -24.85
N ARG A 3 17.66 4.34 -24.93
CA ARG A 3 16.53 4.74 -24.07
C ARG A 3 16.98 4.45 -22.65
N GLU A 4 17.23 5.48 -21.85
CA GLU A 4 17.28 5.30 -20.40
C GLU A 4 15.92 4.74 -19.99
N LEU A 5 15.92 3.52 -19.47
CA LEU A 5 14.76 2.95 -18.79
C LEU A 5 14.50 3.85 -17.57
N LYS A 6 13.52 4.75 -17.67
CA LYS A 6 13.02 5.47 -16.51
C LYS A 6 12.39 4.44 -15.58
N ILE A 7 13.08 4.15 -14.48
CA ILE A 7 12.57 3.29 -13.41
C ILE A 7 11.48 4.10 -12.69
N THR A 8 10.23 3.66 -12.80
CA THR A 8 9.11 4.24 -12.07
C THR A 8 9.05 3.59 -10.68
N PRO A 9 9.22 4.34 -9.58
CA PRO A 9 9.18 3.75 -8.25
C PRO A 9 7.76 3.34 -7.85
N TYR A 10 7.68 2.31 -7.01
CA TYR A 10 6.43 1.84 -6.43
C TYR A 10 6.45 2.00 -4.91
N ILE A 11 5.38 2.53 -4.36
CA ILE A 11 5.13 2.51 -2.91
C ILE A 11 4.15 1.37 -2.64
N ILE A 12 4.54 0.50 -1.72
CA ILE A 12 3.73 -0.61 -1.26
C ILE A 12 3.42 -0.37 0.20
N VAL A 13 2.17 -0.58 0.58
CA VAL A 13 1.76 -0.71 1.97
C VAL A 13 1.26 -2.13 2.18
N GLN A 14 1.86 -2.81 3.14
CA GLN A 14 1.43 -4.14 3.59
C GLN A 14 0.97 -4.03 5.04
N ILE A 15 -0.16 -4.67 5.37
CA ILE A 15 -0.82 -4.57 6.67
C ILE A 15 -1.14 -5.98 7.15
N TRP A 16 -0.93 -6.26 8.43
CA TRP A 16 -1.30 -7.51 9.08
C TRP A 16 -2.13 -7.22 10.31
N TYR A 17 -3.20 -7.99 10.52
CA TYR A 17 -4.01 -7.89 11.73
C TYR A 17 -4.77 -9.19 12.06
N PRO A 18 -5.08 -9.45 13.35
CA PRO A 18 -5.98 -10.52 13.76
C PRO A 18 -7.37 -10.43 13.13
N SER A 19 -7.98 -11.56 12.76
CA SER A 19 -9.28 -11.55 12.07
C SER A 19 -10.44 -11.05 12.94
N ASP A 20 -10.32 -11.10 14.26
CA ASP A 20 -11.34 -10.63 15.22
C ASP A 20 -11.49 -9.11 15.24
N ILE A 21 -10.50 -8.35 14.77
CA ILE A 21 -10.56 -6.89 14.67
C ILE A 21 -10.93 -6.37 13.27
N ASN A 22 -11.31 -7.26 12.34
CA ASN A 22 -11.56 -6.90 10.93
C ASN A 22 -12.62 -5.80 10.74
N THR A 23 -13.67 -5.80 11.54
CA THR A 23 -14.71 -4.76 11.48
C THR A 23 -14.13 -3.38 11.82
N GLU A 24 -13.36 -3.27 12.91
CA GLU A 24 -12.70 -2.03 13.34
C GLU A 24 -11.75 -1.49 12.25
N VAL A 25 -10.96 -2.38 11.66
CA VAL A 25 -10.03 -2.04 10.57
C VAL A 25 -10.78 -1.56 9.33
N THR A 26 -11.87 -2.23 8.96
CA THR A 26 -12.69 -1.87 7.79
C THR A 26 -13.38 -0.51 7.97
N GLU A 27 -13.95 -0.25 9.15
CA GLU A 27 -14.56 1.03 9.48
C GLU A 27 -13.53 2.16 9.43
N LYS A 28 -12.35 1.96 10.04
CA LYS A 28 -11.27 2.94 9.96
C LYS A 28 -10.79 3.17 8.52
N PHE A 29 -10.70 2.12 7.71
CA PHE A 29 -10.36 2.26 6.29
C PHE A 29 -11.34 3.15 5.55
N LEU A 30 -12.65 2.98 5.77
CA LEU A 30 -13.68 3.82 5.17
C LEU A 30 -13.60 5.28 5.63
N GLU A 31 -13.22 5.54 6.88
CA GLU A 31 -12.97 6.90 7.38
C GLU A 31 -11.74 7.53 6.69
N VAL A 32 -10.62 6.82 6.71
CA VAL A 32 -9.34 7.29 6.16
C VAL A 32 -9.44 7.56 4.65
N VAL A 33 -10.13 6.70 3.88
CA VAL A 33 -10.32 6.92 2.43
C VAL A 33 -11.16 8.16 2.13
N LYS A 34 -12.09 8.53 3.03
CA LYS A 34 -12.88 9.76 2.88
C LYS A 34 -12.07 11.01 3.22
N GLU A 35 -11.26 10.95 4.27
CA GLU A 35 -10.42 12.08 4.71
C GLU A 35 -9.20 12.29 3.79
N PHE A 36 -8.58 11.19 3.37
CA PHE A 36 -7.39 11.16 2.51
C PHE A 36 -7.69 10.38 1.23
N PRO A 37 -8.55 10.91 0.33
CA PRO A 37 -8.80 10.28 -0.95
C PRO A 37 -7.50 10.18 -1.77
N PHE A 38 -7.43 9.22 -2.68
CA PHE A 38 -6.27 9.06 -3.54
C PHE A 38 -6.06 10.29 -4.43
N ASP A 39 -4.90 10.94 -4.28
CA ASP A 39 -4.48 12.03 -5.15
C ASP A 39 -3.84 11.47 -6.42
N ARG A 40 -4.64 11.42 -7.49
CA ARG A 40 -4.23 10.96 -8.82
C ARG A 40 -3.12 11.81 -9.45
N SER A 41 -2.79 12.97 -8.89
CA SER A 41 -1.63 13.76 -9.32
C SER A 41 -0.30 13.10 -8.93
N LEU A 42 -0.31 12.25 -7.89
CA LEU A 42 0.86 11.56 -7.34
C LEU A 42 1.23 10.30 -8.13
N GLY A 43 0.28 9.72 -8.87
CA GLY A 43 0.52 8.47 -9.59
C GLY A 43 -0.76 7.69 -9.86
N LYS A 44 -0.65 6.36 -9.81
CA LYS A 44 -1.74 5.43 -10.06
C LYS A 44 -1.76 4.34 -8.99
N GLU A 45 -2.93 4.05 -8.43
CA GLU A 45 -3.16 2.83 -7.66
C GLU A 45 -3.15 1.64 -8.63
N THR A 46 -2.06 0.87 -8.63
CA THR A 46 -1.95 -0.38 -9.42
C THR A 46 -2.75 -1.49 -8.75
N ILE A 47 -2.68 -1.55 -7.43
CA ILE A 47 -3.50 -2.42 -6.58
C ILE A 47 -4.06 -1.54 -5.49
N GLN A 48 -5.36 -1.26 -5.54
CA GLN A 48 -5.99 -0.42 -4.53
C GLN A 48 -6.04 -1.14 -3.18
N VAL A 49 -6.57 -2.36 -3.17
CA VAL A 49 -6.60 -3.28 -2.03
C VAL A 49 -6.62 -4.70 -2.58
N ALA A 50 -5.67 -5.53 -2.16
CA ALA A 50 -5.79 -6.98 -2.22
C ALA A 50 -5.64 -7.53 -0.81
N SER A 51 -6.43 -8.52 -0.44
CA SER A 51 -6.40 -9.09 0.90
C SER A 51 -6.39 -10.61 0.85
N ASN A 52 -5.76 -11.20 1.85
CA ASN A 52 -5.75 -12.63 2.10
C ASN A 52 -6.10 -12.88 3.56
N ALA A 53 -6.98 -13.85 3.83
CA ALA A 53 -7.37 -14.20 5.18
C ALA A 53 -7.04 -15.68 5.41
N ASN A 54 -6.32 -15.96 6.50
CA ASN A 54 -5.93 -17.32 6.86
C ASN A 54 -5.96 -17.50 8.38
N LYS A 55 -5.51 -18.67 8.86
CA LYS A 55 -5.52 -19.02 10.30
C LYS A 55 -4.66 -18.09 11.18
N ASN A 56 -3.75 -17.32 10.59
CA ASN A 56 -2.86 -16.38 11.28
C ASN A 56 -3.41 -14.95 11.32
N GLY A 57 -4.55 -14.67 10.66
CA GLY A 57 -5.14 -13.34 10.58
C GLY A 57 -5.46 -12.93 9.15
N ILE A 58 -5.44 -11.62 8.93
CA ILE A 58 -5.68 -10.99 7.64
C ILE A 58 -4.45 -10.20 7.25
N GLU A 59 -4.06 -10.37 6.00
CA GLU A 59 -3.03 -9.60 5.34
C GLU A 59 -3.66 -8.77 4.23
N VAL A 60 -3.20 -7.52 4.09
CA VAL A 60 -3.65 -6.60 3.05
C VAL A 60 -2.45 -5.96 2.39
N ILE A 61 -2.47 -5.84 1.07
CA ILE A 61 -1.49 -5.12 0.28
C ILE A 61 -2.18 -4.05 -0.58
N SER A 62 -1.54 -2.89 -0.67
CA SER A 62 -1.83 -1.87 -1.68
C SER A 62 -0.54 -1.44 -2.36
N VAL A 63 -0.64 -1.13 -3.65
CA VAL A 63 0.49 -0.79 -4.51
C VAL A 63 0.17 0.43 -5.34
N MET A 64 1.03 1.44 -5.23
CA MET A 64 0.96 2.68 -6.00
C MET A 64 2.19 2.79 -6.90
N GLU A 65 1.95 2.96 -8.20
CA GLU A 65 2.95 3.47 -9.14
C GLU A 65 3.08 4.99 -8.92
N VAL A 66 4.29 5.48 -8.66
CA VAL A 66 4.53 6.89 -8.38
C VAL A 66 4.91 7.64 -9.65
N LYS A 67 4.21 8.76 -9.91
CA LYS A 67 4.54 9.65 -11.02
C LYS A 67 5.95 10.20 -10.89
N GLN A 68 6.63 10.34 -12.02
CA GLN A 68 7.99 10.90 -12.05
C GLN A 68 8.05 12.26 -11.34
N GLY A 69 9.01 12.40 -10.42
CA GLY A 69 9.22 13.63 -9.64
C GLY A 69 8.24 13.84 -8.49
N LYS A 70 7.41 12.84 -8.15
CA LYS A 70 6.40 12.92 -7.07
C LYS A 70 6.65 11.99 -5.90
N LEU A 71 7.85 11.41 -5.81
CA LEU A 71 8.17 10.40 -4.79
C LEU A 71 7.99 10.93 -3.37
N GLU A 72 8.49 12.13 -3.07
CA GLU A 72 8.41 12.68 -1.72
C GLU A 72 6.96 13.00 -1.33
N GLU A 73 6.19 13.63 -2.22
CA GLU A 73 4.77 13.91 -1.96
C GLU A 73 3.94 12.63 -1.82
N ALA A 74 4.21 11.63 -2.67
CA ALA A 74 3.55 10.32 -2.61
C ALA A 74 3.86 9.57 -1.31
N TRP A 75 5.12 9.63 -0.86
CA TRP A 75 5.56 9.01 0.39
C TRP A 75 4.93 9.68 1.61
N ASN A 76 4.87 11.01 1.63
CA ASN A 76 4.22 11.75 2.70
C ASN A 76 2.69 11.52 2.72
N TRP A 77 2.05 11.46 1.55
CA TRP A 77 0.64 11.10 1.45
C TRP A 77 0.39 9.69 2.01
N GLY A 78 1.23 8.70 1.67
CA GLY A 78 1.15 7.34 2.20
C GLY A 78 1.31 7.28 3.72
N ARG A 79 2.31 7.99 4.27
CA ARG A 79 2.50 8.08 5.73
C ARG A 79 1.29 8.68 6.44
N ASN A 80 0.75 9.78 5.92
CA ASN A 80 -0.41 10.45 6.53
C ASN A 80 -1.63 9.53 6.53
N ARG A 81 -1.86 8.83 5.41
CA ARG A 81 -2.92 7.82 5.29
C ARG A 81 -2.75 6.70 6.32
N MET A 82 -1.53 6.21 6.52
CA MET A 82 -1.25 5.16 7.51
C MET A 82 -1.29 5.64 8.97
N GLY A 83 -1.12 6.94 9.21
CA GLY A 83 -1.28 7.55 10.53
C GLY A 83 -2.65 7.26 11.15
N GLY A 84 -3.71 7.20 10.34
CA GLY A 84 -5.08 6.91 10.81
C GLY A 84 -5.28 5.52 11.40
N PHE A 85 -4.37 4.56 11.12
CA PHE A 85 -4.47 3.18 11.60
C PHE A 85 -3.60 2.91 12.83
N GLN A 86 -2.70 3.84 13.21
CA GLN A 86 -1.71 3.61 14.28
C GLN A 86 -2.32 3.33 15.66
N SER A 87 -3.56 3.74 15.89
CA SER A 87 -4.26 3.51 17.16
C SER A 87 -4.90 2.12 17.27
N ILE A 88 -5.03 1.39 16.15
CA ILE A 88 -5.70 0.08 16.15
C ILE A 88 -4.74 -0.95 16.73
N LYS A 89 -5.09 -1.49 17.90
CA LYS A 89 -4.26 -2.48 18.57
C LYS A 89 -4.23 -3.78 17.78
N GLY A 90 -3.04 -4.32 17.55
CA GLY A 90 -2.85 -5.57 16.81
C GLY A 90 -2.78 -5.40 15.29
N LEU A 91 -2.96 -4.18 14.78
CA LEU A 91 -2.64 -3.84 13.40
C LEU A 91 -1.16 -3.46 13.30
N GLU A 92 -0.45 -4.16 12.43
CA GLU A 92 0.92 -3.85 12.05
C GLU A 92 0.95 -3.49 10.57
N TYR A 93 1.88 -2.62 10.17
CA TYR A 93 2.07 -2.31 8.76
C TYR A 93 3.53 -2.04 8.43
N ASP A 94 3.85 -2.21 7.16
CA ASP A 94 5.11 -1.82 6.57
C ASP A 94 4.85 -1.01 5.29
N MET A 95 5.65 0.04 5.08
CA MET A 95 5.60 0.86 3.89
C MET A 95 6.98 0.90 3.24
N ARG A 96 7.07 0.34 2.03
CA ARG A 96 8.33 0.12 1.33
C ARG A 96 8.35 0.81 -0.03
N LEU A 97 9.54 1.19 -0.46
CA LEU A 97 9.83 1.69 -1.80
C LEU A 97 10.51 0.59 -2.61
N TRP A 98 10.02 0.32 -3.81
CA TRP A 98 10.58 -0.69 -4.71
C TRP A 98 10.83 -0.13 -6.10
N SER A 99 11.85 -0.66 -6.79
CA SER A 99 12.27 -0.19 -8.11
C SER A 99 11.39 -0.80 -9.20
N THR A 100 10.82 -1.98 -8.96
CA THR A 100 9.90 -2.67 -9.91
C THR A 100 8.74 -3.36 -9.19
N LEU A 101 7.67 -3.66 -9.94
CA LEU A 101 6.56 -4.51 -9.47
C LEU A 101 7.03 -5.95 -9.19
N THR A 102 7.98 -6.48 -9.95
CA THR A 102 8.46 -7.85 -9.73
C THR A 102 9.15 -7.97 -8.37
N GLU A 103 10.08 -7.05 -8.08
CA GLU A 103 10.71 -7.01 -6.77
C GLU A 103 9.62 -6.86 -5.69
N ALA A 104 8.68 -5.91 -5.87
CA ALA A 104 7.56 -5.66 -4.95
C ALA A 104 6.81 -6.93 -4.50
N PHE A 105 6.56 -7.86 -5.41
CA PHE A 105 5.88 -9.12 -5.12
C PHE A 105 6.83 -10.19 -4.55
N GLU A 106 8.10 -10.24 -4.96
CA GLU A 106 9.12 -11.16 -4.41
C GLU A 106 9.36 -10.99 -2.90
N GLY A 107 9.08 -9.80 -2.34
CA GLY A 107 9.13 -9.53 -0.90
C GLY A 107 7.83 -9.73 -0.13
N SER A 108 6.79 -10.30 -0.75
CA SER A 108 5.46 -10.49 -0.18
C SER A 108 4.99 -11.94 -0.31
N GLU A 109 3.97 -12.36 0.45
CA GLU A 109 3.33 -13.68 0.25
C GLU A 109 2.42 -13.73 -1.00
N TYR A 110 2.30 -12.61 -1.74
CA TYR A 110 1.45 -12.51 -2.92
C TYR A 110 2.21 -12.86 -4.21
N SER A 111 1.57 -13.64 -5.08
CA SER A 111 2.05 -13.90 -6.45
C SER A 111 1.64 -12.76 -7.38
N VAL A 112 2.52 -12.39 -8.32
CA VAL A 112 2.15 -11.52 -9.46
C VAL A 112 1.05 -12.23 -10.26
N PRO A 113 -0.15 -11.65 -10.45
CA PRO A 113 -1.13 -12.20 -11.38
C PRO A 113 -0.56 -12.18 -12.81
N GLU A 114 -0.72 -13.27 -13.56
CA GLU A 114 -0.33 -13.38 -14.99
C GLU A 114 -1.03 -12.34 -15.88
#